data_AF-A0AAE3D714-F1
#
_entry.id   AF-A0AAE3D714-F1
#
_cell.length_a   1.000
_cell.length_b   1.000
_cell.length_c   1.000
_cell.angle_alpha   90.00
_cell.angle_beta   90.00
_cell.angle_gamma   90.00
#
_symmetry.space_group_name_H-M   'P 1'
#
loop_
_entity.id
_entity.type
_entity.pdbx_description
1 polymer ?
#
loop_
_entity_poly.entity_id
_entity_poly.type
_entity_poly.pdbx_seq_one_letter_code
_entity_poly.pdbx_strand_id
1 'polypeptide(L)' 'MYKNYNMTQLTLPMETSVLIPTNDISRHINDIVETIPDNEFDEFRHHRGATSYHPKMMLKVILYAYTQSV' A
#
# COMPACT_ATOMS: atom_id res chain seq x y z
N MET A 1 -2.83 -18.52 2.67
CA MET A 1 -1.38 -18.40 2.43
C MET A 1 -1.01 -16.94 2.64
N TYR A 2 -0.01 -16.68 3.47
CA TYR A 2 0.50 -15.33 3.73
C TYR A 2 1.15 -14.77 2.46
N LYS A 3 0.74 -13.56 2.03
CA LYS A 3 1.38 -12.84 0.94
C LYS A 3 2.20 -11.70 1.55
N ASN A 4 3.52 -11.77 1.38
CA ASN A 4 4.39 -10.67 1.78
C ASN A 4 4.10 -9.48 0.85
N TYR A 5 3.74 -8.34 1.44
CA TYR A 5 3.55 -7.11 0.69
C TYR A 5 4.90 -6.42 0.54
N ASN A 6 5.45 -6.47 -0.67
CA ASN A 6 6.63 -5.71 -1.03
C ASN A 6 6.37 -4.93 -2.32
N MET A 7 6.45 -3.60 -2.25
CA MET A 7 6.32 -2.74 -3.43
C MET A 7 7.56 -2.74 -4.34
N THR A 8 8.71 -3.16 -3.82
CA THR A 8 9.98 -3.22 -4.57
C THR A 8 10.22 -4.59 -5.22
N GLN A 9 9.20 -5.42 -5.34
CA GLN A 9 9.35 -6.76 -5.91
C GLN A 9 9.73 -6.70 -7.39
N LEU A 10 10.96 -7.13 -7.70
CA LEU A 10 11.57 -7.21 -9.02
C LEU A 10 10.88 -8.27 -9.90
N THR A 11 9.68 -7.97 -10.37
CA THR A 11 9.04 -8.66 -11.51
C THR A 11 9.22 -7.75 -12.73
N LEU A 12 9.31 -8.31 -13.94
CA LEU A 12 9.45 -7.57 -15.21
C LEU A 12 8.66 -6.24 -15.16
N PRO A 13 9.33 -5.08 -15.18
CA PRO A 13 8.70 -3.83 -14.85
C PRO A 13 7.80 -3.40 -16.01
N MET A 14 6.48 -3.47 -15.82
CA MET A 14 5.69 -2.30 -16.17
C MET A 14 5.85 -1.35 -14.98
N GLU A 15 6.94 -0.58 -14.95
CA GLU A 15 7.13 0.48 -13.95
C GLU A 15 6.02 1.52 -14.14
N THR A 16 4.83 1.27 -13.57
CA THR A 16 3.75 2.27 -13.53
C THR A 16 4.14 3.46 -12.65
N SER A 17 5.10 3.25 -11.74
CA SER A 17 5.83 4.29 -11.00
C SER A 17 6.51 5.30 -11.92
N VAL A 18 6.96 4.94 -13.12
CA VAL A 18 7.55 5.91 -14.07
C VAL A 18 6.49 6.83 -14.68
N LEU A 19 5.23 6.39 -14.73
CA LEU A 19 4.12 7.15 -15.32
C LEU A 19 3.43 8.11 -14.32
N ILE A 20 3.55 7.86 -13.02
CA ILE A 20 2.93 8.70 -11.99
C ILE A 20 3.78 9.96 -11.77
N PRO A 21 3.23 11.18 -11.93
CA PRO A 21 3.96 12.41 -11.67
C PRO A 21 4.61 12.43 -10.28
N THR A 22 5.78 13.06 -10.16
CA THR A 22 6.45 13.21 -8.85
C THR A 22 5.62 13.98 -7.84
N ASN A 23 4.78 14.91 -8.31
CA ASN A 23 3.88 15.71 -7.49
C ASN A 23 2.51 15.04 -7.23
N ASP A 24 2.33 13.76 -7.59
CA ASP A 24 1.05 13.08 -7.41
C ASP A 24 0.77 12.78 -5.92
N ILE A 25 -0.51 12.88 -5.53
CA ILE A 25 -0.96 12.63 -4.16
C ILE A 25 -0.70 11.17 -3.75
N SER A 26 -0.77 10.23 -4.68
CA SER A 26 -0.52 8.80 -4.39
C SER A 26 0.90 8.54 -3.90
N ARG A 27 1.91 9.30 -4.36
CA ARG A 27 3.30 9.21 -3.87
C ARG A 27 3.41 9.72 -2.44
N HIS A 28 2.80 10.87 -2.16
CA HIS A 28 2.77 11.43 -0.81
C HIS A 28 2.09 10.49 0.18
N ILE A 29 0.96 9.88 -0.21
CA ILE A 29 0.27 8.87 0.59
C ILE A 29 1.16 7.63 0.80
N ASN A 30 1.85 7.17 -0.24
CA ASN A 30 2.78 6.07 -0.12
C ASN A 30 3.87 6.36 0.92
N ASP A 31 4.51 7.53 0.82
CA ASP A 31 5.61 7.91 1.70
C ASP A 31 5.13 8.03 3.14
N ILE A 32 3.96 8.64 3.37
CA ILE A 32 3.34 8.71 4.70
C ILE A 32 3.08 7.30 5.25
N VAL A 33 2.46 6.40 4.48
CA VAL A 33 2.13 5.06 4.96
C VAL A 33 3.37 4.19 5.20
N GLU A 34 4.45 4.38 4.44
CA GLU A 34 5.71 3.65 4.67
C GLU A 34 6.47 4.12 5.92
N THR A 35 6.19 5.32 6.45
CA THR A 35 6.76 5.75 7.75
C THR A 35 6.17 5.02 8.95
N ILE A 36 4.99 4.39 8.80
CA ILE A 36 4.31 3.70 9.89
C ILE A 36 4.98 2.32 10.11
N PRO A 37 5.39 1.99 11.34
CA PRO A 37 6.02 0.70 11.62
C PRO A 37 5.04 -0.45 11.40
N ASP A 38 5.53 -1.58 10.87
CA ASP A 38 4.68 -2.72 10.50
C ASP A 38 3.90 -3.33 11.69
N ASN A 39 4.41 -3.17 12.92
CA ASN A 39 3.79 -3.65 14.15
C ASN A 39 2.41 -3.01 14.40
N GLU A 40 2.16 -1.77 13.94
CA GLU A 40 0.86 -1.12 14.06
C GLU A 40 -0.21 -1.79 13.17
N PHE A 41 0.22 -2.57 12.17
CA PHE A 41 -0.66 -3.28 11.27
C PHE A 41 -0.98 -4.71 11.73
N ASP A 42 -0.34 -5.19 12.79
CA ASP A 42 -0.46 -6.59 13.22
C ASP A 42 -1.86 -6.92 13.76
N GLU A 43 -2.55 -5.96 14.38
CA GLU A 43 -3.95 -6.12 14.81
C GLU A 43 -4.91 -6.39 13.62
N PHE A 44 -4.60 -5.83 12.44
CA PHE A 44 -5.41 -6.00 11.24
C PHE A 44 -5.06 -7.27 10.45
N ARG A 45 -3.99 -7.98 10.83
CA ARG A 45 -3.62 -9.24 10.20
C ARG A 45 -4.58 -10.33 10.65
N HIS A 46 -5.22 -10.99 9.70
CA HIS A 46 -6.02 -12.16 10.01
C HIS A 46 -5.09 -13.37 10.19
N HIS A 47 -5.05 -13.91 11.41
CA HIS A 47 -4.29 -15.13 11.72
C HIS A 47 -4.94 -16.40 11.16
N ARG A 48 -6.23 -16.34 10.77
CA ARG A 48 -6.99 -17.49 10.25
C ARG A 48 -7.53 -17.19 8.86
N GLY A 49 -7.17 -18.03 7.89
CA GLY A 49 -7.60 -17.90 6.50
C GLY A 49 -6.59 -17.15 5.61
N ALA A 50 -7.03 -16.75 4.41
CA ALA A 50 -6.24 -15.94 3.51
C ALA A 50 -6.78 -14.51 3.52
N THR A 51 -5.96 -13.54 3.91
CA THR A 51 -6.29 -12.12 3.77
C THR A 51 -6.35 -11.75 2.29
N SER A 52 -7.43 -11.10 1.86
CA SER A 52 -7.55 -10.62 0.47
C SER A 52 -6.49 -9.56 0.13
N TYR A 53 -6.18 -8.67 1.08
CA TYR A 53 -5.24 -7.56 0.91
C TYR A 53 -4.37 -7.38 2.16
N HIS A 54 -3.19 -6.76 1.99
CA HIS A 54 -2.34 -6.38 3.10
C HIS A 54 -2.86 -5.09 3.75
N PRO A 55 -2.92 -4.97 5.10
CA PRO A 55 -3.46 -3.79 5.78
C PRO A 55 -2.79 -2.49 5.32
N LYS A 56 -1.46 -2.49 5.18
CA LYS A 56 -0.68 -1.36 4.63
C LYS A 56 -1.13 -0.94 3.22
N MET A 57 -1.45 -1.89 2.34
CA MET A 57 -1.93 -1.61 0.99
C MET A 57 -3.35 -1.03 1.02
N MET A 58 -4.22 -1.63 1.83
CA MET A 58 -5.60 -1.18 2.00
C MET A 58 -5.66 0.26 2.53
N LEU A 59 -4.79 0.62 3.48
CA LEU A 59 -4.70 1.98 4.01
C LEU A 59 -4.37 3.01 2.91
N LYS A 60 -3.41 2.72 2.01
CA LYS A 60 -3.07 3.61 0.89
C LYS A 60 -4.27 3.86 -0.03
N VAL A 61 -5.04 2.81 -0.33
CA VAL A 61 -6.25 2.92 -1.18
C VAL A 61 -7.32 3.76 -0.49
N ILE A 62 -7.57 3.54 0.80
CA ILE A 62 -8.57 4.30 1.56
C ILE A 62 -8.19 5.79 1.62
N LEU A 63 -6.94 6.10 1.98
CA LEU A 63 -6.45 7.47 2.04
C LEU A 63 -6.56 8.17 0.68
N TYR A 64 -6.21 7.46 -0.40
CA TYR A 64 -6.32 8.01 -1.75
C TYR A 64 -7.77 8.30 -2.13
N ALA A 65 -8.69 7.38 -1.85
CA ALA A 65 -10.11 7.59 -2.07
C ALA A 65 -10.64 8.82 -1.31
N TYR A 66 -10.22 9.03 -0.06
CA TYR A 66 -10.57 10.22 0.71
C TYR A 66 -10.06 11.52 0.08
N THR A 67 -8.90 11.51 -0.57
CA THR A 67 -8.39 12.69 -1.29
C THR A 67 -9.12 12.97 -2.61
N GLN A 68 -9.77 11.96 -3.19
CA GLN A 68 -10.49 12.07 -4.45
C GLN A 68 -12.01 12.25 -4.29
N SER A 69 -12.57 11.92 -3.13
CA SER A 69 -13.98 12.17 -2.82
C SER A 69 -14.24 13.69 -2.69
N VAL A 70 -14.81 14.25 -3.76
CA VAL A 70 -15.47 15.57 -3.83
C VAL A 70 -16.97 15.37 -3.85
#